data_AF-A0A8S3Q5Y7-F1
#
_entry.id   AF-A0A8S3Q5Y7-F1
#
_cell.length_a   1.000
_cell.length_b   1.000
_cell.length_c   1.000
_cell.angle_alpha   90.00
_cell.angle_beta   90.00
_cell.angle_gamma   90.00
#
_symmetry.space_group_name_H-M   'P 1'
#
loop_
_entity.id
_entity.type
_entity.pdbx_description
1 polymer ?
#
loop_
_entity_poly.entity_id
_entity_poly.type
_entity_poly.pdbx_seq_one_letter_code
_entity_poly.pdbx_strand_id
1 'polypeptide(L)'
;MPSLPATKEDIELYYKTIIVAVQKADKETLPHKQFVKHIKPYWTKVVDLSHKTMQNKRSLWILNGKVHDRSDQFFADYKHAKRTFRNEMDKAYNEHIMNIANRMEESIDNDQRYVWSVLKSRRKQKTFCRELNLNGITHTNESEICEAWADHFESIFQFDSKLTNSANINLVKHEVNKI
;
A
#
# COMPACT_ATOMS: atom_id res chain seq x y z
N MET A 1 23.72 21.53 -46.07
CA MET A 1 24.46 21.91 -44.84
C MET A 1 24.33 20.77 -43.84
N PRO A 2 25.35 19.91 -43.69
CA PRO A 2 25.30 18.80 -42.74
C PRO A 2 25.35 19.34 -41.30
N SER A 3 24.42 18.91 -40.45
CA SER A 3 24.36 19.27 -39.03
C SER A 3 25.63 18.79 -38.32
N LEU A 4 26.31 19.69 -37.62
CA LEU A 4 27.46 19.35 -36.78
C LEU A 4 27.03 18.31 -35.73
N PRO A 5 27.86 17.30 -35.45
CA PRO A 5 27.55 16.31 -34.42
C PRO A 5 27.49 17.00 -33.06
N ALA A 6 26.44 16.71 -32.27
CA ALA A 6 26.26 17.26 -30.94
C ALA A 6 27.52 17.04 -30.09
N THR A 7 28.04 18.12 -29.50
CA THR A 7 29.22 18.02 -28.65
C THR A 7 28.83 17.33 -27.34
N LYS A 8 29.83 16.80 -26.63
CA LYS A 8 29.59 16.12 -25.34
C LYS A 8 28.97 17.09 -24.34
N GLU A 9 29.38 18.34 -24.39
CA GLU A 9 28.87 19.44 -23.57
C GLU A 9 27.39 19.71 -23.85
N ASP A 10 26.94 19.63 -25.10
CA ASP A 10 25.53 19.80 -25.48
C ASP A 10 24.66 18.68 -24.90
N ILE A 11 25.18 17.45 -24.92
CA ILE A 11 24.47 16.27 -24.36
C ILE A 11 24.35 16.40 -22.84
N GLU A 12 25.41 16.83 -22.15
CA GLU A 12 25.39 17.06 -20.70
C GLU A 12 24.44 18.19 -20.31
N LEU A 13 24.39 19.26 -21.09
CA LEU A 13 23.47 20.38 -20.87
C LEU A 13 22.01 19.95 -21.07
N TYR A 14 21.74 19.15 -22.11
CA TYR A 14 20.42 18.60 -22.36
C TYR A 14 19.96 17.67 -21.23
N TYR A 15 20.84 16.80 -20.75
CA TYR A 15 20.55 15.90 -19.63
C TYR A 15 20.23 16.65 -18.33
N LYS A 16 21.02 17.69 -18.00
CA LYS A 16 20.74 18.57 -16.85
C LYS A 16 19.38 19.26 -16.99
N THR A 17 19.04 19.71 -18.19
CA THR A 17 17.78 20.39 -18.46
C THR A 17 16.58 19.46 -18.22
N ILE A 18 16.67 18.20 -18.67
CA ILE A 18 15.64 17.19 -18.40
C ILE A 18 15.50 16.95 -16.90
N ILE A 19 16.60 16.76 -16.17
CA ILE A 19 16.56 16.52 -14.72
C ILE A 19 15.89 17.69 -14.00
N VAL A 20 16.26 18.92 -14.32
CA VAL A 20 15.68 20.12 -13.70
C VAL A 20 14.19 20.22 -14.02
N ALA A 21 13.77 19.96 -15.26
CA ALA A 21 12.37 19.98 -15.65
C ALA A 21 11.55 18.93 -14.89
N VAL A 22 12.07 17.70 -14.76
CA VAL A 22 11.43 16.62 -14.01
C VAL A 22 11.34 16.95 -12.52
N GLN A 23 12.42 17.45 -11.91
CA GLN A 23 12.43 17.86 -10.50
C GLN A 23 11.48 19.03 -10.22
N LYS A 24 11.35 19.96 -11.17
CA LYS A 24 10.41 21.07 -11.08
C LYS A 24 8.97 20.57 -11.17
N ALA A 25 8.67 19.71 -12.15
CA ALA A 25 7.36 19.09 -12.29
C ALA A 25 6.98 18.26 -11.06
N ASP A 26 7.90 17.47 -10.51
CA ASP A 26 7.72 16.71 -9.27
C ASP A 26 7.33 17.62 -8.10
N LYS A 27 8.07 18.73 -7.92
CA LYS A 27 7.79 19.72 -6.87
C LYS A 27 6.44 20.40 -7.02
N GLU A 28 6.04 20.73 -8.25
CA GLU A 28 4.83 21.53 -8.53
C GLU A 28 3.55 20.70 -8.67
N THR A 29 3.64 19.47 -9.17
CA THR A 29 2.46 18.66 -9.55
C THR A 29 2.16 17.52 -8.59
N LEU A 30 3.17 16.98 -7.91
CA LEU A 30 2.93 15.88 -6.98
C LEU A 30 2.53 16.41 -5.60
N PRO A 31 1.41 15.95 -5.03
CA PRO A 31 1.07 16.26 -3.66
C PRO A 31 2.09 15.61 -2.71
N HIS A 32 3.03 16.41 -2.20
CA HIS A 32 4.07 15.97 -1.23
C HIS A 32 3.51 15.46 0.10
N LYS A 33 2.23 15.74 0.38
CA LYS A 33 1.49 15.16 1.50
C LYS A 33 0.54 14.11 0.94
N GLN A 34 0.90 12.84 1.11
CA GLN A 34 -0.03 11.75 0.92
C GLN A 34 -1.25 11.98 1.82
N PHE A 35 -2.46 11.88 1.25
CA PHE A 35 -3.66 11.74 2.05
C PHE A 35 -3.51 10.48 2.90
N VAL A 36 -3.23 10.64 4.18
CA VAL A 36 -3.16 9.51 5.09
C VAL A 36 -4.60 9.14 5.45
N LYS A 37 -5.24 8.40 4.54
CA LYS A 37 -6.56 7.76 4.74
C LYS A 37 -6.66 6.99 6.07
N HIS A 38 -5.50 6.69 6.65
CA HIS A 38 -5.28 5.84 7.82
C HIS A 38 -4.82 6.59 9.07
N ILE A 39 -4.82 7.94 9.10
CA ILE A 39 -4.78 8.63 10.39
C ILE A 39 -6.15 8.36 10.99
N LYS A 40 -6.19 7.26 11.74
CA LYS A 40 -7.29 6.87 12.61
C LYS A 40 -7.76 8.17 13.27
N PRO A 41 -9.00 8.63 13.05
CA PRO A 41 -9.46 9.91 13.59
C PRO A 41 -9.34 9.99 15.12
N TYR A 42 -9.29 8.82 15.75
CA TYR A 42 -9.04 8.60 17.16
C TYR A 42 -7.54 8.56 17.56
N TRP A 43 -6.61 8.90 16.68
CA TRP A 43 -5.19 8.99 17.01
C TRP A 43 -4.91 10.29 17.79
N THR A 44 -5.22 10.26 19.08
CA THR A 44 -5.06 11.40 19.98
C THR A 44 -3.59 11.60 20.35
N LYS A 45 -3.25 12.76 20.95
CA LYS A 45 -1.92 13.02 21.50
C LYS A 45 -1.51 12.00 22.58
N VAL A 46 -2.48 11.45 23.31
CA VAL A 46 -2.26 10.41 24.33
C VAL A 46 -1.85 9.08 23.69
N VAL A 47 -2.54 8.69 22.61
CA VAL A 47 -2.17 7.53 21.80
C VAL A 47 -0.78 7.72 21.17
N ASP A 48 -0.48 8.90 20.65
CA ASP A 48 0.84 9.20 20.09
C ASP A 48 1.97 9.11 21.13
N LEU A 49 1.74 9.68 22.32
CA LEU A 49 2.70 9.62 23.43
C LEU A 49 2.95 8.18 23.90
N SER A 50 1.88 7.39 24.06
CA SER A 50 1.99 5.98 24.46
C SER A 50 2.67 5.13 23.38
N HIS A 51 2.42 5.42 22.09
CA HIS A 51 3.11 4.78 20.97
C HIS A 51 4.63 5.06 20.99
N LYS A 52 5.03 6.34 21.13
CA LYS A 52 6.44 6.73 21.27
C LYS A 52 7.10 6.07 22.48
N THR A 53 6.40 6.03 23.61
CA THR A 53 6.88 5.35 24.82
C THR A 53 7.10 3.86 24.58
N MET A 54 6.15 3.18 23.94
CA MET A 54 6.28 1.76 23.56
C MET A 54 7.48 1.54 22.62
N GLN A 55 7.66 2.40 21.61
CA GLN A 55 8.79 2.31 20.69
C GLN A 55 10.12 2.48 21.41
N ASN A 56 10.24 3.47 22.30
CA ASN A 56 11.45 3.70 23.08
C ASN A 56 11.79 2.49 23.98
N LYS A 57 10.80 1.95 24.69
CA LYS A 57 10.99 0.75 25.52
C LYS A 57 11.35 -0.48 24.68
N ARG A 58 10.79 -0.63 23.47
CA ARG A 58 11.17 -1.68 22.53
C ARG A 58 12.63 -1.54 22.10
N SER A 59 13.08 -0.32 21.79
CA SER A 59 14.48 -0.06 21.41
C SER A 59 15.44 -0.41 22.55
N LEU A 60 15.12 -0.01 23.79
CA LEU A 60 15.91 -0.39 24.97
C LEU A 60 15.98 -1.90 25.16
N TRP A 61 14.86 -2.61 25.03
CA TRP A 61 14.84 -4.07 25.11
C TRP A 61 15.70 -4.74 24.02
N ILE A 62 15.69 -4.21 22.79
CA ILE A 62 16.54 -4.72 21.71
C ILE A 62 18.02 -4.46 22.00
N LEU A 63 18.36 -3.26 22.48
CA LEU A 63 19.74 -2.90 22.86
C LEU A 63 20.27 -3.82 23.96
N ASN A 64 19.42 -4.27 24.87
CA ASN A 64 19.77 -5.21 25.94
C ASN A 64 19.70 -6.69 25.51
N GLY A 65 19.86 -6.97 24.22
CA GLY A 65 19.96 -8.35 23.72
C GLY A 65 18.62 -9.07 23.56
N LYS A 66 17.49 -8.37 23.68
CA LYS A 66 16.15 -8.91 23.42
C LYS A 66 15.87 -10.16 24.26
N VAL A 67 16.28 -10.15 25.53
CA VAL A 67 16.09 -11.27 26.44
C VAL A 67 14.59 -11.51 26.66
N HIS A 68 14.15 -12.76 26.60
CA HIS A 68 12.75 -13.15 26.69
C HIS A 68 12.38 -13.71 28.08
N ASP A 69 13.04 -13.21 29.12
CA ASP A 69 12.82 -13.63 30.49
C ASP A 69 11.85 -12.68 31.20
N ARG A 70 10.98 -13.22 32.07
CA ARG A 70 10.03 -12.42 32.85
C ARG A 70 10.70 -11.66 33.99
N SER A 71 11.88 -12.10 34.43
CA SER A 71 12.72 -11.36 35.39
C SER A 71 13.43 -10.16 34.76
N ASP A 72 13.57 -10.13 33.43
CA ASP A 72 14.24 -9.03 32.76
C ASP A 72 13.37 -7.76 32.77
N GLN A 73 13.90 -6.70 33.37
CA GLN A 73 13.21 -5.43 33.51
C GLN A 73 12.92 -4.79 32.14
N PHE A 74 13.82 -4.91 31.17
CA PHE A 74 13.62 -4.30 29.85
C PHE A 74 12.49 -4.99 29.06
N PHE A 75 12.42 -6.31 29.14
CA PHE A 75 11.31 -7.07 28.59
C PHE A 75 9.99 -6.73 29.27
N ALA A 76 9.95 -6.71 30.61
CA ALA A 76 8.75 -6.38 31.38
C ALA A 76 8.23 -4.97 31.05
N ASP A 77 9.12 -3.96 31.03
CA ASP A 77 8.82 -2.58 30.68
C ASP A 77 8.22 -2.45 29.27
N TYR A 78 8.83 -3.10 28.29
CA TYR A 78 8.32 -3.10 26.92
C TYR A 78 6.94 -3.74 26.83
N LYS A 79 6.73 -4.89 27.50
CA LYS A 79 5.44 -5.58 27.51
C LYS A 79 4.35 -4.76 28.19
N HIS A 80 4.69 -4.06 29.28
CA HIS A 80 3.80 -3.11 29.93
C HIS A 80 3.45 -1.95 28.99
N ALA A 81 4.44 -1.26 28.42
CA ALA A 81 4.22 -0.15 27.49
C ALA A 81 3.39 -0.56 26.27
N LYS A 82 3.61 -1.77 25.73
CA LYS A 82 2.80 -2.34 24.64
C LYS A 82 1.35 -2.60 25.06
N ARG A 83 1.10 -3.03 26.30
CA ARG A 83 -0.26 -3.17 26.83
C ARG A 83 -0.92 -1.81 26.99
N THR A 84 -0.23 -0.84 27.59
CA THR A 84 -0.73 0.53 27.75
C THR A 84 -1.12 1.15 26.40
N PHE A 85 -0.25 1.07 25.40
CA PHE A 85 -0.55 1.58 24.06
C PHE A 85 -1.82 0.94 23.46
N ARG A 86 -2.01 -0.37 23.62
CA ARG A 86 -3.24 -1.04 23.14
C ARG A 86 -4.48 -0.55 23.88
N ASN A 87 -4.41 -0.41 25.20
CA ASN A 87 -5.53 0.08 25.99
C ASN A 87 -5.91 1.52 25.61
N GLU A 88 -4.93 2.40 25.39
CA GLU A 88 -5.17 3.78 24.94
C GLU A 88 -5.76 3.81 23.51
N MET A 89 -5.30 2.92 22.64
CA MET A 89 -5.88 2.76 21.29
C MET A 89 -7.34 2.33 21.34
N ASP A 90 -7.66 1.33 22.16
CA ASP A 90 -9.03 0.81 22.30
C ASP A 90 -9.94 1.87 22.93
N LYS A 91 -9.45 2.58 23.95
CA LYS A 91 -10.15 3.70 24.60
C LYS A 91 -10.45 4.81 23.59
N ALA A 92 -9.46 5.29 22.86
CA ALA A 92 -9.64 6.37 21.91
C ALA A 92 -10.58 5.97 20.75
N TYR A 93 -10.49 4.71 20.30
CA TYR A 93 -11.44 4.17 19.32
C TYR A 93 -12.88 4.19 19.86
N ASN A 94 -13.10 3.66 21.07
CA ASN A 94 -14.42 3.62 21.68
C ASN A 94 -15.00 5.02 21.91
N GLU A 95 -14.20 5.96 22.42
CA GLU A 95 -14.58 7.37 22.56
C GLU A 95 -14.98 7.98 21.21
N HIS A 96 -14.21 7.72 20.15
CA HIS A 96 -14.55 8.20 18.82
C HIS A 96 -15.86 7.62 18.28
N ILE A 97 -16.10 6.32 18.50
CA ILE A 97 -17.36 5.67 18.10
C ILE A 97 -18.54 6.22 18.89
N MET A 98 -18.39 6.40 20.20
CA MET A 98 -19.41 7.02 21.06
C MET A 98 -19.70 8.46 20.63
N ASN A 99 -18.67 9.26 20.35
CA ASN A 99 -18.86 10.63 19.86
C ASN A 99 -19.58 10.68 18.51
N ILE A 100 -19.33 9.73 17.61
CA ILE A 100 -20.12 9.63 16.37
C ILE A 100 -21.58 9.27 16.66
N ALA A 101 -21.83 8.34 17.58
CA ALA A 101 -23.19 7.95 17.95
C ALA A 101 -23.98 9.11 18.56
N ASN A 102 -23.39 9.82 19.54
CA ASN A 102 -24.00 10.99 20.17
C ASN A 102 -24.30 12.08 19.12
N ARG A 103 -23.35 12.35 18.21
CA ARG A 103 -23.57 13.30 17.12
C ARG A 103 -24.68 12.86 16.17
N MET A 104 -24.87 11.55 15.94
CA MET A 104 -25.99 11.06 15.13
C MET A 104 -27.32 11.30 15.82
N GLU A 105 -27.40 11.03 17.13
CA GLU A 105 -28.61 11.25 17.93
C GLU A 105 -29.00 12.74 17.94
N GLU A 106 -28.04 13.65 18.17
CA GLU A 106 -28.26 15.11 18.10
C GLU A 106 -28.68 15.58 16.69
N SER A 107 -28.21 14.91 15.65
CA SER A 107 -28.47 15.27 14.25
C SER A 107 -29.75 14.63 13.71
N ILE A 108 -30.41 13.73 14.44
CA ILE A 108 -31.52 12.95 13.88
C ILE A 108 -32.71 13.83 13.49
N ASP A 109 -32.95 14.88 14.27
CA ASP A 109 -34.04 15.84 14.07
C ASP A 109 -33.62 17.02 13.17
N ASN A 110 -32.32 17.36 13.15
CA ASN A 110 -31.81 18.59 12.53
C ASN A 110 -31.12 18.36 11.17
N ASP A 111 -30.46 17.21 10.96
CA ASP A 111 -29.72 16.88 9.75
C ASP A 111 -29.77 15.38 9.44
N GLN A 112 -30.92 14.95 8.89
CA GLN A 112 -31.10 13.59 8.41
C GLN A 112 -30.09 13.20 7.32
N ARG A 113 -29.58 14.16 6.51
CA ARG A 113 -28.61 13.87 5.45
C ARG A 113 -27.27 13.42 6.04
N TYR A 114 -26.83 14.03 7.14
CA TYR A 114 -25.64 13.61 7.88
C TYR A 114 -25.78 12.18 8.42
N VAL A 115 -26.90 11.85 9.05
CA VAL A 115 -27.16 10.50 9.59
C VAL A 115 -27.06 9.44 8.48
N TRP A 116 -27.69 9.67 7.33
CA TRP A 116 -27.62 8.75 6.20
C TRP A 116 -26.22 8.66 5.58
N SER A 117 -25.47 9.76 5.53
CA SER A 117 -24.07 9.78 5.10
C SER A 117 -23.21 8.85 5.97
N VAL A 118 -23.30 8.97 7.29
CA VAL A 118 -22.49 8.15 8.19
C VAL A 118 -22.93 6.69 8.18
N LEU A 119 -24.24 6.40 8.15
CA LEU A 119 -24.75 5.02 8.01
C LEU A 119 -24.28 4.36 6.71
N LYS A 120 -24.32 5.07 5.58
CA LYS A 120 -23.82 4.57 4.29
C LYS A 120 -22.32 4.29 4.32
N SER A 121 -21.53 5.18 4.93
CA SER A 121 -20.07 4.99 5.06
C SER A 121 -19.68 3.78 5.92
N ARG A 122 -20.53 3.37 6.87
CA ARG A 122 -20.30 2.23 7.77
C ARG A 122 -20.80 0.90 7.23
N ARG A 123 -21.69 0.90 6.24
CA ARG A 123 -22.03 -0.33 5.51
C ARG A 123 -20.78 -0.75 4.76
N LYS A 124 -20.17 -1.87 5.17
CA LYS A 124 -19.17 -2.55 4.35
C LYS A 124 -19.84 -2.78 3.00
N GLN A 125 -19.38 -2.11 1.95
CA GLN A 125 -19.72 -2.59 0.62
C GLN A 125 -19.16 -4.01 0.57
N LYS A 126 -20.05 -4.99 0.42
CA LYS A 126 -19.63 -6.33 0.01
C LYS A 126 -18.97 -6.10 -1.35
N THR A 127 -17.64 -6.01 -1.38
CA THR A 127 -16.87 -6.10 -2.61
C THR A 127 -16.97 -7.55 -3.06
N PHE A 128 -18.14 -7.94 -3.59
CA PHE A 128 -18.19 -9.02 -4.52
C PHE A 128 -17.57 -8.47 -5.81
N CYS A 129 -16.60 -9.21 -6.37
CA CYS A 129 -16.24 -9.04 -7.76
C CYS A 129 -17.49 -9.44 -8.55
N ARG A 130 -18.37 -8.47 -8.85
CA ARG A 130 -19.58 -8.75 -9.60
C ARG A 130 -19.26 -9.02 -11.07
N GLU A 131 -18.16 -8.44 -11.55
CA GLU A 131 -17.83 -8.41 -12.96
C GLU A 131 -16.31 -8.39 -13.14
N LEU A 132 -15.78 -9.26 -13.99
CA LEU A 132 -14.38 -9.25 -14.45
C LEU A 132 -14.35 -8.79 -15.90
N ASN A 133 -13.63 -7.71 -16.19
CA ASN A 133 -13.35 -7.31 -17.57
C ASN A 133 -11.96 -7.81 -17.96
N LEU A 134 -11.90 -8.81 -18.84
CA LEU A 134 -10.67 -9.36 -19.39
C LEU A 134 -10.71 -9.20 -20.92
N ASN A 135 -9.71 -8.52 -21.49
CA ASN A 135 -9.60 -8.30 -22.94
C ASN A 135 -10.85 -7.67 -23.61
N GLY A 136 -11.59 -6.82 -22.88
CA GLY A 136 -12.80 -6.16 -23.38
C GLY A 136 -14.08 -7.01 -23.26
N ILE A 137 -13.98 -8.25 -22.76
CA ILE A 137 -15.13 -9.11 -22.46
C ILE A 137 -15.44 -8.97 -20.97
N THR A 138 -16.71 -8.71 -20.65
CA THR A 138 -17.18 -8.55 -19.27
C THR A 138 -17.87 -9.84 -18.82
N HIS A 139 -17.23 -10.57 -17.92
CA HIS A 139 -17.75 -11.79 -17.29
C HIS A 139 -18.50 -11.40 -16.02
N THR A 140 -19.78 -11.76 -15.92
CA THR A 140 -20.66 -11.36 -14.79
C THR A 140 -21.05 -12.56 -13.91
N ASN A 141 -20.83 -13.78 -14.40
CA ASN A 141 -21.13 -15.02 -13.71
C ASN A 141 -19.90 -15.55 -12.97
N GLU A 142 -20.09 -16.16 -11.80
CA GLU A 142 -19.00 -16.69 -10.96
C GLU A 142 -18.17 -17.78 -11.68
N SER A 143 -18.82 -18.68 -12.44
CA SER A 143 -18.12 -19.70 -13.23
C SER A 143 -17.28 -19.07 -14.35
N GLU A 144 -17.86 -18.12 -15.07
CA GLU A 144 -17.19 -17.42 -16.18
C GLU A 144 -16.00 -16.59 -15.70
N ILE A 145 -16.11 -15.97 -14.52
CA ILE A 145 -14.99 -15.23 -13.90
C ILE A 145 -13.86 -16.20 -13.54
N CYS A 146 -14.18 -17.37 -12.98
CA CYS A 146 -13.19 -18.39 -12.66
C CYS A 146 -12.49 -18.94 -13.91
N GLU A 147 -13.26 -19.23 -14.96
CA GLU A 147 -12.76 -19.70 -16.25
C GLU A 147 -11.88 -18.64 -16.92
N ALA A 148 -12.31 -17.37 -16.96
CA ALA A 148 -11.51 -16.28 -17.51
C ALA A 148 -10.18 -16.08 -16.78
N TRP A 149 -10.15 -16.29 -15.45
CA TRP A 149 -8.89 -16.30 -14.70
C TRP A 149 -8.03 -17.52 -15.01
N ALA A 150 -8.63 -18.71 -15.15
CA ALA A 150 -7.93 -19.92 -15.51
C ALA A 150 -7.26 -19.77 -16.89
N ASP A 151 -7.99 -19.27 -17.89
CA ASP A 151 -7.49 -18.99 -19.23
C ASP A 151 -6.39 -17.93 -19.22
N HIS A 152 -6.56 -16.87 -18.45
CA HIS A 152 -5.55 -15.81 -18.32
C HIS A 152 -4.24 -16.37 -17.76
N PHE A 153 -4.29 -17.12 -16.66
CA PHE A 153 -3.09 -17.70 -16.07
C PHE A 153 -2.49 -18.80 -16.94
N GLU A 154 -3.31 -19.64 -17.56
CA GLU A 154 -2.84 -20.62 -18.53
C GLU A 154 -2.07 -19.94 -19.66
N SER A 155 -2.55 -18.82 -20.19
CA SER A 155 -1.85 -18.06 -21.23
C SER A 155 -0.49 -17.54 -20.77
N ILE A 156 -0.37 -17.07 -19.51
CA ILE A 156 0.89 -16.60 -18.93
C ILE A 156 1.89 -17.76 -18.81
N PHE A 157 1.46 -18.88 -18.24
CA PHE A 157 2.35 -20.03 -18.02
C PHE A 157 2.69 -20.78 -19.32
N GLN A 158 1.80 -20.79 -20.31
CA GLN A 158 2.08 -21.30 -21.64
C GLN A 158 3.01 -20.38 -22.45
N PHE A 159 3.02 -19.07 -22.19
CA PHE A 159 3.94 -18.14 -22.84
C PHE A 159 5.39 -18.40 -22.40
N ASP A 160 5.62 -18.69 -21.12
CA ASP A 160 6.95 -19.03 -20.59
C ASP A 160 7.49 -20.38 -21.12
N SER A 161 6.61 -21.35 -21.40
CA SER A 161 7.02 -22.64 -21.99
C SER A 161 7.41 -22.54 -23.47
N LYS A 162 6.93 -21.51 -24.19
CA LYS A 162 7.32 -21.26 -25.59
C LYS A 162 8.64 -20.49 -25.71
N LEU A 163 8.94 -19.61 -24.74
CA LEU A 163 10.25 -18.95 -24.66
C LEU A 163 11.38 -19.93 -24.34
N THR A 164 11.15 -20.87 -23.42
CA THR A 164 12.12 -21.93 -23.08
C THR A 164 12.38 -22.90 -24.23
N ASN A 165 11.37 -23.24 -25.04
CA ASN A 165 11.57 -24.09 -26.22
C ASN A 165 12.25 -23.35 -27.40
N SER A 166 12.00 -22.06 -27.60
CA SER A 166 12.68 -21.30 -28.67
C SER A 166 14.16 -21.00 -28.36
N ALA A 167 14.51 -20.80 -27.08
CA ALA A 167 15.90 -20.67 -26.64
C ALA A 167 16.69 -21.98 -26.86
N ASN A 168 16.08 -23.13 -26.58
CA ASN A 168 16.70 -24.44 -26.80
C ASN A 168 16.87 -24.80 -28.29
N ILE A 169 15.96 -24.39 -29.18
CA ILE A 169 16.09 -24.63 -30.63
C ILE A 169 17.25 -23.80 -31.23
N ASN A 170 17.51 -22.60 -30.73
CA ASN A 170 18.59 -21.74 -31.22
C ASN A 170 19.98 -22.16 -30.70
N LEU A 171 20.07 -22.81 -29.54
CA LEU A 171 21.31 -23.42 -29.04
C LEU A 171 21.73 -24.66 -29.85
N VAL A 172 20.77 -25.54 -30.19
CA VAL A 172 21.07 -26.77 -30.96
C VAL A 172 21.51 -26.46 -32.40
N LYS A 173 20.98 -25.40 -33.03
CA LYS A 173 21.40 -25.01 -34.40
C LYS A 173 22.82 -24.44 -34.46
N HIS A 174 23.35 -23.91 -33.36
CA HIS A 174 24.69 -23.31 -33.34
C HIS A 174 25.81 -24.33 -33.11
N GLU A 175 25.51 -25.51 -32.55
CA GLU A 175 26.47 -26.60 -32.35
C GLU A 175 26.61 -27.54 -33.55
N VAL A 176 25.58 -27.66 -34.40
CA VAL A 176 25.63 -28.54 -35.60
C VAL A 176 26.42 -27.91 -36.77
N ASN A 177 26.63 -26.59 -36.80
CA ASN A 177 27.42 -25.89 -37.83
C ASN A 177 28.90 -25.69 -37.45
N LYS A 178 29.44 -26.50 -36.53
CA LYS A 178 30.84 -26.45 -36.08
C LYS A 178 31.55 -27.81 -36.13
N ILE A 179 31.19 -28.66 -37.09
CA ILE A 179 31.98 -29.83 -37.51
C ILE A 179 32.27 -29.71 -39.00
#